data_AF-A0A7S3P119-F1
#
_entry.id   AF-A0A7S3P119-F1
#
_cell.length_a   1.000
_cell.length_b   1.000
_cell.length_c   1.000
_cell.angle_alpha   90.00
_cell.angle_beta   90.00
_cell.angle_gamma   90.00
#
_symmetry.space_group_name_H-M   'P 1'
#
loop_
_entity.id
_entity.type
_entity.pdbx_description
1 polymer ?
#
loop_
_entity_poly.entity_id
_entity_poly.type
_entity_poly.pdbx_seq_one_letter_code
_entity_poly.pdbx_strand_id
1 'polypeptide(L)'
;MNVWRAGCRTSHRVPKTAVPLSARNFSAVIYDTTDEAIADIPHGASISFGGFGLVGIPEKLIDALVRKGTKDIHAVSNEAGVDGHGLDKLLMNHQIREITCSFAGNNLNFEKQYFGGDLKVNLVPQGSFAEKLRAGGAGIPAFYTRTGVGSIVGDGGMVKKFAPGGAE
;
A
#
# COMPACT_ATOMS: atom_id res chain seq x y z
N MET A 1 44.16 14.25 10.56
CA MET A 1 44.31 12.85 10.98
C MET A 1 43.71 11.96 9.91
N ASN A 2 44.51 11.01 9.44
CA ASN A 2 44.37 10.23 8.21
C ASN A 2 43.12 9.33 8.17
N VAL A 3 42.41 9.34 7.03
CA VAL A 3 42.34 8.26 6.01
C VAL A 3 41.69 6.97 6.50
N TRP A 4 40.53 6.63 5.93
CA TRP A 4 40.24 5.28 5.43
C TRP A 4 39.38 5.36 4.16
N ARG A 5 40.06 5.31 3.01
CA ARG A 5 39.50 4.86 1.74
C ARG A 5 39.36 3.33 1.85
N ALA A 6 38.15 2.83 2.03
CA ALA A 6 37.85 1.42 1.79
C ALA A 6 37.33 1.28 0.36
N GLY A 7 38.22 0.88 -0.55
CA GLY A 7 37.83 0.45 -1.88
C GLY A 7 37.15 -0.90 -1.81
N CYS A 8 35.84 -0.93 -2.06
CA CYS A 8 35.13 -2.14 -2.42
C CYS A 8 34.95 -2.13 -3.93
N ARG A 9 35.80 -2.87 -4.66
CA ARG A 9 35.57 -3.22 -6.06
C ARG A 9 34.57 -4.37 -6.09
N THR A 10 33.28 -4.06 -6.07
CA THR A 10 32.27 -4.99 -6.58
C THR A 10 31.97 -4.58 -8.03
N SER A 11 32.44 -5.40 -8.97
CA SER A 11 32.06 -5.28 -10.38
C SER A 11 30.63 -5.77 -10.57
N HIS A 12 29.65 -5.06 -10.02
CA HIS A 12 28.28 -5.19 -10.47
C HIS A 12 28.10 -4.20 -11.62
N ARG A 13 28.09 -4.72 -12.86
CA ARG A 13 27.63 -3.96 -14.03
C ARG A 13 26.18 -3.54 -13.75
N VAL A 14 25.98 -2.31 -13.33
CA VAL A 14 24.70 -1.63 -13.54
C VAL A 14 24.48 -1.64 -15.07
N PRO A 15 23.39 -2.24 -15.59
CA PRO A 15 23.13 -2.19 -17.02
C PRO A 15 23.02 -0.70 -17.42
N LYS A 16 23.97 -0.25 -18.26
CA LYS A 16 24.14 1.14 -18.72
C LYS A 16 23.09 1.59 -19.75
N THR A 17 21.94 0.94 -19.79
CA THR A 17 20.88 1.31 -20.74
C THR A 17 19.56 1.35 -20.00
N ALA A 18 19.26 2.52 -19.43
CA ALA A 18 17.86 2.89 -19.24
C ALA A 18 17.23 2.85 -20.64
N VAL A 19 16.39 1.85 -20.89
CA VAL A 19 15.57 1.80 -22.11
C VAL A 19 14.69 3.05 -22.10
N PRO A 20 14.75 3.92 -23.13
CA PRO A 20 13.89 5.09 -23.20
C PRO A 20 12.43 4.69 -23.04
N LEU A 21 11.63 5.47 -22.32
CA LEU A 21 10.18 5.23 -22.19
C LEU A 21 9.49 5.08 -23.56
N SER A 22 10.02 5.75 -24.60
CA SER A 22 9.55 5.65 -25.99
C SER A 22 9.83 4.30 -26.67
N ALA A 23 10.69 3.45 -26.10
CA ALA A 23 11.02 2.13 -26.64
C ALA A 23 10.30 0.98 -25.93
N ARG A 24 9.41 1.28 -24.96
CA ARG A 24 8.53 0.29 -24.35
C ARG A 24 7.24 0.19 -25.18
N ASN A 25 7.05 -0.92 -25.89
CA ASN A 25 5.75 -1.27 -26.44
C ASN A 25 4.80 -1.57 -25.27
N PHE A 26 4.07 -0.55 -24.80
CA PHE A 26 2.91 -0.76 -23.96
C PHE A 26 1.75 -1.16 -24.87
N SER A 27 1.56 -2.47 -25.09
CA SER A 27 0.27 -2.96 -25.57
C SER A 27 -0.71 -2.84 -24.40
N ALA A 28 -1.69 -1.95 -24.53
CA ALA A 28 -2.80 -1.92 -23.58
C ALA A 28 -3.55 -3.26 -23.65
N VAL A 29 -3.76 -3.88 -22.50
CA VAL A 29 -4.63 -5.06 -22.38
C VAL A 29 -6.03 -4.56 -22.05
N ILE A 30 -7.02 -4.99 -22.83
CA ILE A 30 -8.43 -4.68 -22.61
C ILE A 30 -9.10 -5.98 -22.17
N TYR A 31 -9.85 -5.91 -21.08
CA TYR A 31 -10.68 -7.01 -20.57
C TYR A 31 -12.14 -6.66 -20.78
N ASP A 32 -12.95 -7.67 -21.14
CA ASP A 32 -14.39 -7.47 -21.34
C ASP A 32 -15.13 -7.37 -20.01
N THR A 33 -14.59 -7.97 -18.94
CA THR A 33 -15.17 -7.90 -17.60
C THR A 33 -14.15 -7.56 -16.52
N THR A 34 -14.65 -7.02 -15.41
CA THR A 34 -13.82 -6.77 -14.22
C THR A 34 -13.36 -8.05 -13.54
N ASP A 35 -14.12 -9.14 -13.65
CA ASP A 35 -13.80 -10.42 -13.03
C ASP A 35 -12.60 -11.09 -13.73
N GLU A 36 -12.50 -10.97 -15.06
CA GLU A 36 -11.32 -11.39 -15.82
C GLU A 36 -10.07 -10.59 -15.43
N ALA A 37 -10.22 -9.27 -15.29
CA ALA A 37 -9.11 -8.37 -14.95
C ALA A 37 -8.49 -8.64 -13.57
N ILE A 38 -9.22 -9.33 -12.67
CA ILE A 38 -8.75 -9.67 -11.32
C ILE A 38 -8.59 -11.19 -11.11
N ALA A 39 -8.74 -12.01 -12.15
CA ALA A 39 -8.90 -13.46 -12.03
C ALA A 39 -7.70 -14.13 -11.32
N ASP A 40 -6.50 -13.61 -11.53
CA ASP A 40 -5.23 -14.14 -11.01
C ASP A 40 -4.87 -13.63 -9.61
N ILE A 41 -5.63 -12.70 -9.02
CA ILE A 41 -5.35 -12.16 -7.67
C ILE A 41 -5.62 -13.24 -6.60
N PRO A 42 -4.60 -13.75 -5.88
CA PRO A 42 -4.77 -14.78 -4.87
C PRO A 42 -5.20 -14.22 -3.52
N HIS A 43 -5.65 -15.09 -2.62
CA HIS A 43 -5.70 -14.76 -1.19
C HIS A 43 -4.32 -14.34 -0.69
N GLY A 44 -4.26 -13.42 0.26
CA GLY A 44 -3.00 -12.93 0.82
C GLY A 44 -2.27 -11.87 0.00
N ALA A 45 -2.79 -11.50 -1.18
CA ALA A 45 -2.18 -10.52 -2.08
C ALA A 45 -1.96 -9.14 -1.42
N SER A 46 -0.88 -8.46 -1.82
CA SER A 46 -0.67 -7.04 -1.52
C SER A 46 -1.11 -6.22 -2.73
N ILE A 47 -2.08 -5.32 -2.54
CA ILE A 47 -2.76 -4.62 -3.63
C ILE A 47 -2.71 -3.12 -3.35
N SER A 48 -2.22 -2.34 -4.31
CA SER A 48 -2.29 -0.89 -4.25
C SER A 48 -3.57 -0.39 -4.91
N PHE A 49 -4.30 0.46 -4.19
CA PHE A 49 -5.53 1.08 -4.66
C PHE A 49 -5.30 2.58 -4.88
N GLY A 50 -5.63 3.05 -6.09
CA GLY A 50 -5.62 4.47 -6.39
C GLY A 50 -6.80 5.21 -5.76
N GLY A 51 -6.66 6.53 -5.65
CA GLY A 51 -7.71 7.45 -5.20
C GLY A 51 -7.30 8.33 -4.02
N PHE A 52 -8.07 9.39 -3.81
CA PHE A 52 -7.97 10.30 -2.66
C PHE A 52 -9.39 10.55 -2.13
N GLY A 53 -9.68 10.13 -0.90
CA GLY A 53 -11.03 9.91 -0.43
C GLY A 53 -11.81 8.99 -1.38
N LEU A 54 -12.89 9.52 -1.97
CA LEU A 54 -13.72 8.83 -2.97
C LEU A 54 -13.43 9.28 -4.40
N VAL A 55 -12.43 10.12 -4.63
CA VAL A 55 -12.09 10.63 -5.96
C VAL A 55 -11.03 9.73 -6.61
N GLY A 56 -11.29 9.26 -7.83
CA GLY A 56 -10.34 8.46 -8.60
C GLY A 56 -10.15 7.04 -8.09
N ILE A 57 -11.12 6.50 -7.33
CA ILE A 57 -11.09 5.12 -6.83
C ILE A 57 -11.52 4.12 -7.90
N PRO A 58 -10.95 2.90 -7.92
CA PRO A 58 -11.29 1.87 -8.91
C PRO A 58 -12.56 1.09 -8.50
N GLU A 59 -13.72 1.77 -8.41
CA GLU A 59 -14.95 1.21 -7.82
C GLU A 59 -15.36 -0.16 -8.38
N LYS A 60 -15.34 -0.30 -9.71
CA LYS A 60 -15.79 -1.56 -10.36
C LYS A 60 -14.86 -2.74 -10.07
N LEU A 61 -13.56 -2.48 -9.94
CA LEU A 61 -12.58 -3.51 -9.57
C LEU A 61 -12.69 -3.86 -8.08
N ILE A 62 -13.00 -2.88 -7.23
CA ILE A 62 -13.30 -3.14 -5.81
C ILE A 62 -14.56 -4.01 -5.69
N ASP A 63 -15.63 -3.69 -6.43
CA ASP A 63 -16.84 -4.52 -6.45
C ASP A 63 -16.55 -5.95 -6.94
N ALA A 64 -15.66 -6.12 -7.92
CA ALA A 64 -15.22 -7.42 -8.38
C ALA A 64 -14.46 -8.20 -7.30
N LEU A 65 -13.55 -7.55 -6.56
CA LEU A 65 -12.85 -8.17 -5.43
C LEU A 65 -13.80 -8.57 -4.29
N VAL A 66 -14.81 -7.74 -4.02
CA VAL A 66 -15.89 -8.02 -3.07
C VAL A 66 -16.63 -9.30 -3.48
N ARG A 67 -17.08 -9.39 -4.75
CA ARG A 67 -17.76 -10.58 -5.29
C ARG A 67 -16.88 -11.83 -5.30
N LYS A 68 -15.62 -11.69 -5.72
CA LYS A 68 -14.64 -12.80 -5.76
C LYS A 68 -14.35 -13.36 -4.37
N GLY A 69 -14.51 -12.55 -3.33
CA GLY A 69 -14.31 -12.97 -1.95
C GLY A 69 -12.85 -13.21 -1.58
N THR A 70 -11.90 -12.62 -2.31
CA THR A 70 -10.47 -12.69 -1.98
C THR A 70 -10.24 -12.18 -0.55
N LYS A 71 -9.57 -12.99 0.27
CA LYS A 71 -9.30 -12.76 1.70
C LYS A 71 -7.83 -12.44 1.95
N ASP A 72 -7.58 -12.02 3.18
CA ASP A 72 -6.25 -11.73 3.71
C ASP A 72 -5.51 -10.66 2.91
N ILE A 73 -6.21 -9.70 2.31
CA ILE A 73 -5.60 -8.66 1.47
C ILE A 73 -4.74 -7.76 2.35
N HIS A 74 -3.53 -7.44 1.88
CA HIS A 74 -2.78 -6.29 2.34
C HIS A 74 -3.06 -5.10 1.42
N ALA A 75 -3.90 -4.18 1.88
CA ALA A 75 -4.29 -3.01 1.11
C ALA A 75 -3.26 -1.87 1.27
N VAL A 76 -2.89 -1.23 0.16
CA VAL A 76 -2.02 -0.04 0.14
C VAL A 76 -2.77 1.09 -0.55
N SER A 77 -3.29 2.03 0.23
CA SER A 77 -4.18 3.10 -0.24
C SER A 77 -3.99 4.36 0.59
N ASN A 78 -4.21 5.55 0.01
CA ASN A 78 -4.16 6.80 0.78
C ASN A 78 -5.13 6.76 1.98
N GLU A 79 -6.34 6.27 1.73
CA GLU A 79 -7.49 6.20 2.64
C GLU A 79 -8.25 4.87 2.48
N ALA A 80 -9.10 4.53 3.46
CA ALA A 80 -9.86 3.29 3.51
C ALA A 80 -11.29 3.40 2.93
N GLY A 81 -11.69 4.54 2.38
CA GLY A 81 -13.08 4.80 2.01
C GLY A 81 -13.99 4.98 3.22
N VAL A 82 -15.30 5.11 3.00
CA VAL A 82 -16.30 5.46 4.02
C VAL A 82 -17.69 4.98 3.61
N ASP A 83 -18.54 4.65 4.59
CA ASP A 83 -19.98 4.39 4.46
C ASP A 83 -20.38 3.46 3.29
N GLY A 84 -19.66 2.35 3.12
CA GLY A 84 -19.90 1.37 2.08
C GLY A 84 -19.34 1.74 0.70
N HIS A 85 -18.47 2.75 0.63
CA HIS A 85 -17.77 3.17 -0.58
C HIS A 85 -16.25 2.95 -0.48
N GLY A 86 -15.62 2.71 -1.63
CA GLY A 86 -14.18 2.42 -1.68
C GLY A 86 -13.83 1.13 -0.94
N LEU A 87 -12.71 1.13 -0.20
CA LEU A 87 -12.24 -0.05 0.52
C LEU A 87 -13.11 -0.44 1.71
N ASP A 88 -14.05 0.41 2.14
CA ASP A 88 -14.98 0.09 3.20
C ASP A 88 -15.82 -1.15 2.87
N LYS A 89 -16.13 -1.37 1.59
CA LYS A 89 -16.80 -2.59 1.12
C LYS A 89 -16.01 -3.87 1.45
N LEU A 90 -14.68 -3.81 1.32
CA LEU A 90 -13.79 -4.93 1.63
C LEU A 90 -13.61 -5.09 3.15
N LEU A 91 -13.60 -3.99 3.91
CA LEU A 91 -13.58 -4.01 5.37
C LEU A 91 -14.86 -4.65 5.93
N MET A 92 -16.03 -4.26 5.45
CA MET A 92 -17.33 -4.85 5.84
C MET A 92 -17.35 -6.38 5.64
N ASN A 93 -16.68 -6.86 4.59
CA ASN A 93 -16.57 -8.29 4.30
C ASN A 93 -15.38 -8.99 4.97
N HIS A 94 -14.63 -8.32 5.86
CA HIS A 94 -13.41 -8.85 6.48
C HIS A 94 -12.43 -9.45 5.45
N GLN A 95 -12.24 -8.75 4.33
CA GLN A 95 -11.34 -9.18 3.26
C GLN A 95 -9.91 -8.64 3.41
N ILE A 96 -9.71 -7.65 4.27
CA ILE A 96 -8.42 -6.97 4.49
C ILE A 96 -7.83 -7.43 5.83
N ARG A 97 -6.62 -8.01 5.81
CA ARG A 97 -5.86 -8.34 7.05
C ARG A 97 -5.01 -7.17 7.53
N GLU A 98 -4.51 -6.38 6.59
CA GLU A 98 -3.55 -5.32 6.83
C GLU A 98 -3.80 -4.17 5.87
N ILE A 99 -3.68 -2.95 6.35
CA ILE A 99 -3.73 -1.75 5.53
C ILE A 99 -2.55 -0.83 5.80
N THR A 100 -1.91 -0.37 4.74
CA THR A 100 -0.94 0.73 4.77
C THR A 100 -1.62 1.96 4.19
N CYS A 101 -1.80 3.00 5.00
CA CYS A 101 -2.49 4.22 4.61
C CYS A 101 -1.86 5.47 5.23
N SER A 102 -2.26 6.64 4.72
CA SER A 102 -1.82 7.92 5.29
C SER A 102 -2.86 8.59 6.16
N PHE A 103 -4.13 8.18 6.01
CA PHE A 103 -5.23 8.68 6.81
C PHE A 103 -6.24 7.56 7.08
N ALA A 104 -6.71 7.50 8.31
CA ALA A 104 -7.62 6.47 8.81
C ALA A 104 -9.00 7.03 9.23
N GLY A 105 -9.15 8.36 9.32
CA GLY A 105 -10.36 8.96 9.85
C GLY A 105 -11.58 8.78 8.95
N ASN A 106 -12.76 9.01 9.53
CA ASN A 106 -14.07 8.94 8.88
C ASN A 106 -14.50 7.54 8.42
N ASN A 107 -14.00 6.47 9.04
CA ASN A 107 -14.49 5.11 8.77
C ASN A 107 -14.65 4.31 10.07
N LEU A 108 -15.91 4.12 10.49
CA LEU A 108 -16.23 3.41 11.73
C LEU A 108 -15.88 1.91 11.67
N ASN A 109 -15.96 1.26 10.51
CA ASN A 109 -15.57 -0.15 10.37
C ASN A 109 -14.07 -0.33 10.52
N PHE A 110 -13.30 0.57 9.91
CA PHE A 110 -11.85 0.63 10.06
C PHE A 110 -11.49 0.77 11.54
N GLU A 111 -12.05 1.77 12.23
CA GLU A 111 -11.74 2.05 13.64
C GLU A 111 -12.08 0.84 14.52
N LYS A 112 -13.28 0.28 14.35
CA LYS A 112 -13.72 -0.92 15.12
C LYS A 112 -12.78 -2.11 14.91
N GLN A 113 -12.42 -2.41 13.66
CA GLN A 113 -11.54 -3.56 13.38
C GLN A 113 -10.11 -3.32 13.85
N TYR A 114 -9.61 -2.09 13.76
CA TYR A 114 -8.27 -1.76 14.24
C TYR A 114 -8.18 -1.90 15.76
N PHE A 115 -9.06 -1.22 16.51
CA PHE A 115 -9.08 -1.31 17.98
C PHE A 115 -9.55 -2.68 18.49
N GLY A 116 -10.33 -3.42 17.70
CA GLY A 116 -10.70 -4.81 18.00
C GLY A 116 -9.57 -5.82 17.80
N GLY A 117 -8.48 -5.43 17.12
CA GLY A 117 -7.35 -6.31 16.81
C GLY A 117 -7.56 -7.19 15.57
N ASP A 118 -8.61 -6.98 14.79
CA ASP A 118 -8.87 -7.73 13.55
C ASP A 118 -8.03 -7.19 12.39
N LEU A 119 -7.81 -5.88 12.34
CA LEU A 119 -7.09 -5.18 11.27
C LEU A 119 -5.72 -4.70 11.74
N LYS A 120 -4.67 -5.07 10.99
CA LYS A 120 -3.34 -4.47 11.14
C LYS A 120 -3.27 -3.16 10.35
N VAL A 121 -2.79 -2.10 10.97
CA VAL A 121 -2.66 -0.77 10.36
C VAL A 121 -1.20 -0.33 10.37
N ASN A 122 -0.73 0.17 9.23
CA ASN A 122 0.57 0.80 9.08
C ASN A 122 0.37 2.22 8.57
N LEU A 123 0.26 3.18 9.49
CA LEU A 123 0.12 4.60 9.16
C LEU A 123 1.46 5.18 8.67
N VAL A 124 1.43 5.79 7.49
CA VAL A 124 2.60 6.38 6.83
C VAL A 124 2.27 7.82 6.45
N PRO A 125 3.08 8.83 6.80
CA PRO A 125 2.86 10.21 6.37
C PRO A 125 2.64 10.31 4.86
N GLN A 126 1.64 11.06 4.41
CA GLN A 126 1.18 11.03 3.02
C GLN A 126 2.29 11.25 1.97
N GLY A 127 3.18 12.23 2.19
CA GLY A 127 4.32 12.45 1.32
C GLY A 127 5.31 11.27 1.28
N SER A 128 5.53 10.63 2.43
CA SER A 128 6.35 9.42 2.53
C SER A 128 5.66 8.21 1.89
N PHE A 129 4.33 8.12 1.97
CA PHE A 129 3.53 7.08 1.31
C PHE A 129 3.67 7.18 -0.21
N ALA A 130 3.44 8.37 -0.77
CA ALA A 130 3.60 8.63 -2.20
C ALA A 130 5.03 8.33 -2.68
N GLU A 131 6.04 8.79 -1.94
CA GLU A 131 7.44 8.56 -2.31
C GLU A 131 7.83 7.07 -2.20
N LYS A 132 7.27 6.31 -1.26
CA LYS A 132 7.45 4.84 -1.20
C LYS A 132 6.89 4.15 -2.44
N LEU A 133 5.67 4.49 -2.87
CA LEU A 133 5.07 3.94 -4.09
C LEU A 133 5.90 4.30 -5.32
N ARG A 134 6.31 5.58 -5.45
CA ARG A 134 7.15 6.06 -6.54
C ARG A 134 8.51 5.35 -6.56
N ALA A 135 9.17 5.24 -5.41
CA ALA A 135 10.45 4.56 -5.26
C ALA A 135 10.34 3.08 -5.64
N GLY A 136 9.30 2.38 -5.19
CA GLY A 136 9.03 0.99 -5.55
C GLY A 136 8.88 0.78 -7.06
N GLY A 137 8.06 1.61 -7.73
CA GLY A 137 7.89 1.56 -9.18
C GLY A 137 9.16 1.93 -9.98
N ALA A 138 10.06 2.71 -9.38
CA ALA A 138 11.35 3.09 -9.96
C ALA A 138 12.50 2.11 -9.62
N GLY A 139 12.26 1.06 -8.83
CA GLY A 139 13.30 0.12 -8.38
C GLY A 139 14.26 0.70 -7.34
N ILE A 140 13.83 1.71 -6.57
CA ILE A 140 14.59 2.33 -5.48
C ILE A 140 14.18 1.66 -4.16
N PRO A 141 15.08 0.92 -3.48
CA PRO A 141 14.70 0.11 -2.32
C PRO A 141 14.46 0.93 -1.04
N ALA A 142 15.08 2.11 -0.92
CA ALA A 142 14.93 3.00 0.23
C ALA A 142 15.32 4.44 -0.12
N PHE A 143 14.80 5.40 0.65
CA PHE A 143 15.13 6.82 0.57
C PHE A 143 15.11 7.45 1.98
N TYR A 144 15.78 8.59 2.13
CA TYR A 144 15.72 9.40 3.36
C TYR A 144 14.72 10.55 3.19
N THR A 145 14.02 10.87 4.27
CA THR A 145 13.14 12.05 4.35
C THR A 145 13.19 12.65 5.75
N ARG A 146 12.97 13.96 5.87
CA ARG A 146 12.80 14.64 7.16
C ARG A 146 11.42 14.41 7.78
N THR A 147 10.47 13.90 7.00
CA THR A 147 9.10 13.65 7.46
C THR A 147 9.08 12.59 8.56
N GLY A 148 8.59 12.96 9.74
CA GLY A 148 8.49 12.06 10.91
C GLY A 148 9.64 12.16 11.91
N VAL A 149 10.68 12.96 11.65
CA VAL A 149 11.76 13.19 12.62
C VAL A 149 11.19 13.83 13.89
N GLY A 150 11.49 13.25 15.05
CA GLY A 150 11.01 13.73 16.36
C GLY A 150 9.53 13.44 16.62
N SER A 151 8.94 12.47 15.92
CA SER A 151 7.57 12.02 16.16
C SER A 151 7.51 10.50 16.31
N ILE A 152 6.37 10.00 16.82
CA ILE A 152 6.09 8.57 16.97
C ILE A 152 6.29 7.74 15.70
N VAL A 153 6.14 8.37 14.52
CA VAL A 153 6.41 7.74 13.22
C VAL A 153 7.90 7.49 13.02
N GLY A 154 8.75 8.47 13.38
CA GLY A 154 10.21 8.33 13.32
C GLY A 154 10.76 7.39 14.38
N ASP A 155 10.13 7.37 15.56
CA ASP A 155 10.58 6.58 16.71
C ASP A 155 10.07 5.13 16.68
N GLY A 156 9.15 4.81 15.77
CA GLY A 156 8.60 3.47 15.59
C GLY A 156 7.56 3.05 16.64
N GLY A 157 7.05 3.99 17.44
CA GLY A 157 6.15 3.73 18.57
C GLY A 157 4.68 3.50 18.22
N MET A 158 4.29 3.53 16.93
CA MET A 158 2.91 3.30 16.52
C MET A 158 2.54 1.82 16.68
N VAL A 159 1.51 1.53 17.48
CA VAL A 159 0.89 0.21 17.54
C VAL A 159 0.39 -0.14 16.14
N LYS A 160 0.80 -1.30 15.62
CA LYS A 160 0.40 -1.74 14.27
C LYS A 160 -0.81 -2.66 14.30
N LYS A 161 -1.06 -3.35 15.41
CA LYS A 161 -2.18 -4.25 15.60
C LYS A 161 -2.40 -4.42 17.10
N PHE A 162 -3.62 -4.22 17.56
CA PHE A 162 -4.01 -4.52 18.93
C PHE A 162 -4.22 -6.02 19.12
N ALA A 163 -4.02 -6.53 20.34
CA ALA A 163 -4.44 -7.87 20.71
C ALA A 163 -5.98 -7.97 20.70
N PRO A 164 -6.55 -9.20 20.58
CA PRO A 164 -7.99 -9.39 20.73
C PRO A 164 -8.48 -8.77 22.05
N GLY A 165 -9.47 -7.89 21.96
CA GLY A 165 -9.98 -7.14 23.12
C GLY A 165 -9.30 -5.79 23.40
N GLY A 166 -8.42 -5.31 22.51
CA GLY A 166 -7.94 -3.93 22.50
C GLY A 166 -6.73 -3.61 23.38
N ALA A 167 -5.99 -4.63 23.84
CA ALA A 167 -4.71 -4.41 24.51
C ALA A 167 -3.60 -4.09 23.49
N GLU A 168 -2.67 -3.21 23.87
CA GLU A 168 -1.48 -2.83 23.08
C GLU A 168 -0.43 -3.95 23.00
#